data_AF-A0A433TEQ8-F1
#
_entry.id   AF-A0A433TEQ8-F1
#
_cell.length_a   1.000
_cell.length_b   1.000
_cell.length_c   1.000
_cell.angle_alpha   90.00
_cell.angle_beta   90.00
_cell.angle_gamma   90.00
#
_symmetry.space_group_name_H-M   'P 1'
#
loop_
_entity.id
_entity.type
_entity.pdbx_description
1 polymer ?
#
loop_
_entity_poly.entity_id
_entity_poly.type
_entity_poly.pdbx_seq_one_letter_code
_entity_poly.pdbx_strand_id
1 'polypeptide(L)'
;MEALRFHIVTLTVLVVTALFLASPSHSRPQKRGFCLSLCGDVNNVTCPSGYECQSNGCGHQCYRTTFQQPLDCPMVRCAYNCPLGFVRDEYGCEGCECDYSRLQLLG
;
A
#
# COMPACT_ATOMS: atom_id res chain seq x y z
N MET A 1 51.27 -34.51 -24.31
CA MET A 1 50.52 -34.32 -23.04
C MET A 1 50.10 -32.86 -22.82
N GLU A 2 50.87 -31.88 -23.29
CA GLU A 2 50.55 -30.44 -23.14
C GLU A 2 49.33 -29.97 -23.94
N ALA A 3 49.13 -30.43 -25.18
CA ALA A 3 47.98 -30.05 -26.01
C ALA A 3 46.64 -30.54 -25.42
N LEU A 4 46.62 -31.76 -24.86
CA LEU A 4 45.43 -32.31 -24.21
C LEU A 4 45.09 -31.54 -22.93
N ARG A 5 46.11 -31.13 -22.16
CA ARG A 5 45.94 -30.28 -20.97
C ARG A 5 45.39 -28.89 -21.34
N PHE A 6 45.89 -28.29 -22.42
CA PHE A 6 45.40 -27.00 -22.91
C PHE A 6 43.94 -27.07 -23.35
N HIS A 7 43.54 -28.15 -24.04
CA HIS A 7 42.14 -28.38 -24.41
C HIS A 7 41.23 -28.61 -23.21
N ILE A 8 41.69 -29.34 -22.19
CA ILE A 8 40.91 -29.54 -20.95
C ILE A 8 40.71 -28.21 -20.21
N VAL A 9 41.78 -27.41 -20.06
CA VAL A 9 41.71 -26.10 -19.38
C VAL A 9 40.75 -25.16 -20.11
N THR A 10 40.87 -25.05 -21.43
CA THR A 10 39.96 -24.20 -22.23
C THR A 10 38.51 -24.67 -22.13
N LEU A 11 38.25 -25.97 -22.18
CA LEU A 11 36.89 -26.51 -22.04
C LEU A 11 36.30 -26.24 -20.64
N THR A 12 37.10 -26.41 -19.58
CA THR A 12 36.65 -26.13 -18.22
C THR A 12 36.33 -24.65 -18.01
N VAL A 13 37.14 -23.73 -18.54
CA VAL A 13 36.88 -22.29 -18.46
C VAL A 13 35.59 -21.93 -19.18
N LEU A 14 35.36 -22.47 -20.37
CA LEU A 14 34.13 -22.22 -21.15
C LEU A 14 32.87 -22.74 -20.47
N VAL A 15 32.94 -23.92 -19.85
CA VAL A 15 31.80 -24.49 -19.11
C VAL A 15 31.50 -23.67 -17.86
N VAL A 16 32.52 -23.24 -17.12
CA VAL A 16 32.34 -22.44 -15.91
C VAL A 16 31.77 -21.06 -16.24
N THR A 17 32.26 -20.38 -17.28
CA THR A 17 31.71 -19.08 -17.71
C THR A 17 30.27 -19.20 -18.20
N ALA A 18 29.93 -20.26 -18.93
CA ALA A 18 28.56 -20.53 -19.35
C ALA A 18 27.61 -20.74 -18.16
N LEU A 19 28.05 -21.45 -17.11
CA LEU A 19 27.25 -21.66 -15.89
C LEU A 19 26.99 -20.36 -15.11
N PHE A 20 27.98 -19.45 -15.05
CA PHE A 20 27.79 -18.15 -14.41
C PHE A 20 26.83 -17.25 -15.20
N LEU A 21 26.93 -17.22 -16.52
CA LEU A 21 26.03 -16.41 -17.37
C LEU A 21 24.61 -16.98 -17.48
N ALA A 22 24.46 -18.29 -17.30
CA ALA A 22 23.15 -18.96 -17.29
C ALA A 22 22.44 -18.88 -15.93
N SER A 23 23.03 -18.22 -14.92
CA SER A 23 22.36 -18.01 -13.65
C SER A 23 21.12 -17.14 -13.88
N PRO A 24 19.88 -17.67 -13.75
CA PRO A 24 18.72 -16.80 -13.76
C PRO A 24 18.87 -15.86 -12.57
N SER A 25 18.81 -14.56 -12.81
CA SER A 25 18.66 -13.56 -11.77
C SER A 25 17.37 -13.91 -11.01
N HIS A 26 17.48 -14.72 -9.96
CA HIS A 26 16.39 -15.01 -9.07
C HIS A 26 16.20 -13.74 -8.25
N SER A 27 15.45 -12.80 -8.81
CA SER A 27 14.85 -11.71 -8.08
C SER A 27 14.11 -12.35 -6.91
N ARG A 28 14.72 -12.34 -5.72
CA ARG A 28 14.03 -12.75 -4.49
C ARG A 28 12.71 -11.98 -4.51
N PRO A 29 11.54 -12.63 -4.43
CA PRO A 29 10.29 -11.90 -4.36
C PRO A 29 10.41 -10.96 -3.16
N GLN A 30 10.42 -9.67 -3.45
CA GLN A 30 10.49 -8.66 -2.41
C GLN A 30 9.24 -8.88 -1.57
N LYS A 31 9.40 -9.33 -0.32
CA LYS A 31 8.29 -9.43 0.64
C LYS A 31 7.80 -8.01 0.94
N ARG A 32 7.06 -7.42 0.02
CA ARG A 32 6.13 -6.33 0.29
C ARG A 32 4.87 -7.02 0.79
N GLY A 33 4.39 -6.67 1.99
CA GLY A 33 3.12 -7.19 2.49
C GLY A 33 1.99 -6.94 1.48
N PHE A 34 0.90 -7.70 1.58
CA PHE A 34 -0.25 -7.45 0.72
C PHE A 34 -0.93 -6.16 1.18
N CYS A 35 -1.07 -5.18 0.29
CA CYS A 35 -1.85 -3.99 0.59
C CYS A 35 -3.33 -4.39 0.69
N LEU A 36 -3.98 -4.04 1.80
CA LEU A 36 -5.41 -4.26 1.96
C LEU A 36 -6.16 -3.08 1.35
N SER A 37 -6.96 -3.36 0.33
CA SER A 37 -7.92 -2.41 -0.23
C SER A 37 -9.31 -2.78 0.26
N LEU A 38 -9.97 -1.82 0.89
CA LEU A 38 -11.33 -1.96 1.42
C LEU A 38 -12.38 -1.52 0.40
N CYS A 39 -11.98 -0.74 -0.61
CA CYS A 39 -12.84 -0.29 -1.72
C CYS A 39 -12.08 -0.31 -3.05
N GLY A 40 -12.82 -0.13 -4.14
CA GLY A 40 -12.29 0.03 -5.51
C GLY A 40 -12.42 -1.22 -6.37
N ASP A 41 -11.90 -1.15 -7.59
CA ASP A 41 -12.10 -2.19 -8.61
C ASP A 41 -11.49 -3.55 -8.22
N VAL A 42 -10.47 -3.53 -7.37
CA VAL A 42 -9.75 -4.72 -6.91
C VAL A 42 -10.63 -5.69 -6.11
N ASN A 43 -11.66 -5.18 -5.43
CA ASN A 43 -12.60 -5.97 -4.66
C ASN A 43 -14.08 -5.66 -4.99
N ASN A 44 -14.31 -4.79 -5.99
CA ASN A 44 -15.61 -4.31 -6.43
C ASN A 44 -16.49 -3.74 -5.30
N VAL A 45 -15.87 -3.10 -4.30
CA VAL A 45 -16.58 -2.46 -3.20
C VAL A 45 -16.66 -0.95 -3.44
N THR A 46 -17.88 -0.42 -3.47
CA THR A 46 -18.16 1.02 -3.59
C THR A 46 -18.40 1.66 -2.23
N CYS A 47 -18.05 2.93 -2.10
CA CYS A 47 -18.25 3.68 -0.87
C CYS A 47 -19.71 4.15 -0.72
N PRO A 48 -20.24 4.26 0.52
CA PRO A 48 -21.57 4.81 0.76
C PRO A 48 -21.65 6.30 0.37
N SER A 49 -22.88 6.80 0.19
CA SER A 49 -23.13 8.19 -0.21
C SER A 49 -22.39 9.21 0.66
N GLY A 50 -21.69 10.14 0.00
CA GLY A 50 -20.89 11.17 0.65
C GLY A 50 -19.46 10.75 1.02
N TYR A 51 -19.03 9.58 0.53
CA TYR A 51 -17.66 9.08 0.64
C TYR A 51 -17.12 8.70 -0.75
N GLU A 52 -15.82 8.86 -0.97
CA GLU A 52 -15.11 8.39 -2.16
C GLU A 52 -13.97 7.46 -1.77
N CYS A 53 -13.68 6.52 -2.66
CA CYS A 53 -12.56 5.60 -2.49
C CYS A 53 -11.25 6.31 -2.84
N GLN A 54 -10.35 6.47 -1.88
CA GLN A 54 -9.06 7.11 -2.10
C GLN A 54 -7.91 6.21 -1.62
N SER A 55 -6.75 6.36 -2.25
CA SER A 55 -5.55 5.61 -1.85
C SER A 55 -5.00 6.12 -0.52
N ASN A 56 -4.61 5.20 0.36
CA ASN A 56 -3.91 5.52 1.61
C ASN A 56 -2.39 5.30 1.53
N GLY A 57 -1.84 5.20 0.31
CA GLY A 57 -0.42 4.96 0.06
C GLY A 57 0.00 3.48 -0.08
N CYS A 58 -0.89 2.53 0.26
CA CYS A 58 -0.68 1.10 -0.01
C CYS A 58 -1.91 0.51 -0.71
N GLY A 59 -3.08 0.62 -0.07
CA GLY A 59 -4.37 0.17 -0.60
C GLY A 59 -5.33 1.34 -0.78
N HIS A 60 -6.62 1.07 -0.62
CA HIS A 60 -7.68 2.07 -0.74
C HIS A 60 -8.67 1.95 0.43
N GLN A 61 -9.19 3.11 0.84
CA GLN A 61 -10.21 3.24 1.87
C GLN A 61 -11.20 4.34 1.48
N CYS A 62 -12.44 4.22 1.96
CA CYS A 62 -13.45 5.27 1.78
C CYS A 62 -13.14 6.47 2.69
N TYR A 63 -13.05 7.65 2.09
CA TYR A 63 -12.93 8.93 2.79
C TYR A 63 -14.15 9.79 2.52
N ARG A 64 -14.57 10.57 3.52
CA ARG A 64 -15.74 11.44 3.41
C ARG A 64 -15.42 12.62 2.50
N THR A 65 -16.23 12.86 1.48
CA THR A 65 -16.00 13.94 0.48
C THR A 65 -16.92 15.13 0.63
N THR A 66 -17.96 14.99 1.44
CA THR A 66 -18.90 16.08 1.74
C THR A 66 -18.45 16.98 2.87
N PHE A 67 -17.27 16.73 3.46
CA PHE A 67 -16.75 17.57 4.52
C PHE A 67 -15.69 18.54 4.01
N GLN A 68 -16.04 19.81 4.00
CA GLN A 68 -15.08 20.92 4.02
C GLN A 68 -14.97 21.42 5.45
N GLN A 69 -13.75 21.49 5.98
CA GLN A 69 -13.51 22.16 7.25
C GLN A 69 -13.69 23.68 7.07
N PRO A 70 -14.40 24.38 7.99
CA PRO A 70 -14.48 25.83 7.97
C PRO A 70 -13.10 26.50 7.98
N LEU A 71 -12.99 27.64 7.29
CA LEU A 71 -11.70 28.34 7.11
C LEU A 71 -11.07 28.77 8.45
N ASP A 72 -11.91 29.13 9.42
CA ASP A 72 -11.49 29.61 10.75
C ASP A 72 -11.11 28.49 11.72
N CYS A 73 -11.17 27.23 11.29
CA CYS A 73 -10.79 26.11 12.13
C CYS A 73 -9.27 25.97 12.24
N PRO A 74 -8.75 25.60 13.43
CA PRO A 74 -7.34 25.31 13.59
C PRO A 74 -6.93 24.11 12.73
N MET A 75 -5.71 24.14 12.21
CA MET A 75 -5.15 23.02 11.47
C MET A 75 -4.71 21.95 12.48
N VAL A 76 -5.54 20.92 12.67
CA VAL A 76 -5.28 19.87 13.66
C VAL A 76 -4.54 18.70 13.02
N ARG A 77 -3.40 18.31 13.58
CA ARG A 77 -2.64 17.11 13.14
C ARG A 77 -2.87 15.99 14.13
N CYS A 78 -3.79 15.09 13.79
CA CYS A 78 -4.13 13.96 14.64
C CYS A 78 -3.19 12.77 14.41
N ALA A 79 -2.94 11.98 15.46
CA ALA A 79 -2.11 10.79 15.40
C ALA A 79 -2.81 9.58 14.75
N TYR A 80 -4.15 9.62 14.70
CA TYR A 80 -4.99 8.52 14.24
C TYR A 80 -5.75 8.89 12.98
N ASN A 81 -6.00 7.88 12.13
CA ASN A 81 -6.89 7.99 10.99
C ASN A 81 -8.26 7.43 11.40
N CYS A 82 -9.29 8.28 11.44
CA CYS A 82 -10.65 7.90 11.82
C CYS A 82 -11.48 7.55 10.56
N PRO A 83 -11.87 6.29 10.34
CA PRO A 83 -12.55 5.88 9.11
C PRO A 83 -13.91 6.56 8.87
N LEU A 84 -14.58 6.99 9.95
CA LEU A 84 -15.88 7.66 9.90
C LEU A 84 -15.79 9.19 10.06
N GLY A 85 -14.57 9.72 10.17
CA GLY A 85 -14.30 11.12 10.47
C GLY A 85 -14.14 11.42 11.97
N PHE A 86 -13.90 12.69 12.27
CA PHE A 86 -13.67 13.17 13.63
C PHE A 86 -14.92 13.83 14.22
N VAL A 87 -14.99 13.85 15.55
CA VAL A 87 -15.97 14.64 16.30
C VAL A 87 -15.80 16.11 15.94
N ARG A 88 -16.93 16.82 15.81
CA ARG A 88 -16.96 18.25 15.52
C ARG A 88 -17.49 19.02 16.70
N ASP A 89 -16.93 20.21 16.90
CA ASP A 89 -17.48 21.17 17.85
C ASP A 89 -18.71 21.89 17.28
N GLU A 90 -19.25 22.82 18.08
CA GLU A 90 -20.41 23.65 17.71
C GLU A 90 -20.16 24.58 16.51
N TYR A 91 -18.90 24.84 16.17
CA TYR A 91 -18.47 25.64 15.02
C TYR A 91 -18.22 24.77 13.78
N GLY A 92 -18.30 23.44 13.90
CA GLY A 92 -18.07 22.49 12.83
C GLY A 92 -16.60 22.15 12.58
N CYS A 93 -15.69 22.52 13.49
CA CYS A 93 -14.28 22.19 13.40
C CYS A 93 -14.01 20.75 13.87
N GLU A 94 -13.19 20.00 13.13
CA GLU A 94 -12.80 18.66 13.53
C GLU A 94 -11.77 18.69 14.66
N GLY A 95 -11.98 17.86 15.68
CA GLY A 95 -11.00 17.58 16.73
C GLY A 95 -10.13 16.36 16.40
N CYS A 96 -9.44 15.83 17.40
CA CYS A 96 -8.67 14.58 17.29
C CYS A 96 -9.34 13.38 17.97
N GLU A 97 -10.66 13.41 18.10
CA GLU A 97 -11.47 12.31 18.61
C GLU A 97 -12.26 11.68 17.45
N CYS A 98 -12.29 10.35 17.35
CA CYS A 98 -13.02 9.66 16.28
C CYS A 98 -14.53 9.66 16.56
N ASP A 99 -15.34 9.99 15.56
CA ASP A 99 -16.80 9.90 15.65
C ASP A 99 -17.29 8.49 15.30
N TYR A 100 -17.65 7.73 16.33
CA TYR A 100 -18.25 6.40 16.20
C TYR A 100 -19.79 6.40 16.32
N SER A 101 -20.43 7.55 16.50
CA SER A 101 -21.90 7.64 16.64
C SER A 101 -22.64 7.18 15.38
N ARG A 102 -21.94 7.15 14.24
CA ARG A 102 -22.44 6.68 12.94
C ARG A 102 -22.28 5.17 12.73
N LEU A 103 -21.63 4.45 13.64
CA LEU A 103 -21.61 2.99 13.62
C LEU A 103 -23.02 2.48 13.95
N GLN A 104 -23.72 1.98 12.93
CA GLN A 104 -24.87 1.11 13.14
C GLN A 104 -24.33 -0.26 13.53
N LEU A 105 -24.36 -0.57 14.82
CA LEU A 105 -24.18 -1.96 15.28
C LEU A 105 -25.36 -2.75 14.72
N LEU A 106 -25.06 -3.65 13.79
CA LEU A 106 -26.01 -4.69 13.36
C LEU A 106 -26.37 -5.51 14.59
N GLY A 107 -27.64 -5.41 15.01
CA GLY A 107 -28.24 -6.29 16.02
C GLY A 107 -28.48 -7.68 15.46
#